data_AF-A0A450S7E3-F1
#
_entry.id   AF-A0A450S7E3-F1
#
_cell.length_a   1.000
_cell.length_b   1.000
_cell.length_c   1.000
_cell.angle_alpha   90.00
_cell.angle_beta   90.00
_cell.angle_gamma   90.00
#
_symmetry.space_group_name_H-M   'P 1'
#
loop_
_entity.id
_entity.type
_entity.pdbx_description
1 polymer ?
#
loop_
_entity_poly.entity_id
_entity_poly.type
_entity_poly.pdbx_seq_one_letter_code
_entity_poly.pdbx_strand_id
1 'polypeptide(L)'
;MTTIHIDLEDTLVRRADAVLSERGLSIPQAIGQWLSLIAEQECLPIDQGKPNKTTADAMRERDEDLPSFTSVAGLMEYLRGDCA
;
A
#
# COMPACT_ATOMS: atom_id res chain seq x y z
N MET A 1 -25.17 -9.39 -14.93
CA MET A 1 -23.74 -9.75 -15.01
C MET A 1 -22.98 -8.47 -15.27
N THR A 2 -22.09 -8.08 -14.36
CA THR A 2 -21.30 -6.86 -14.51
C THR A 2 -19.96 -7.21 -15.12
N THR A 3 -19.51 -6.45 -16.11
CA THR A 3 -18.22 -6.65 -16.78
C THR A 3 -17.23 -5.60 -16.28
N ILE A 4 -16.00 -6.02 -15.98
CA ILE A 4 -14.90 -5.14 -15.59
C ILE A 4 -13.87 -5.16 -16.73
N HIS A 5 -13.53 -3.98 -17.24
CA HIS A 5 -12.47 -3.80 -18.21
C HIS A 5 -11.22 -3.29 -17.49
N ILE A 6 -10.10 -3.96 -17.69
CA ILE A 6 -8.81 -3.60 -17.10
C ILE A 6 -7.76 -3.66 -18.20
N ASP A 7 -7.08 -2.54 -18.42
CA ASP A 7 -5.96 -2.47 -19.34
C ASP A 7 -4.68 -2.86 -18.62
N LEU A 8 -4.07 -3.96 -19.05
CA LEU A 8 -2.84 -4.51 -18.47
C LEU A 8 -1.82 -4.72 -19.58
N GLU A 9 -0.54 -4.52 -19.25
CA GLU A 9 0.54 -4.84 -20.17
C GLU A 9 0.61 -6.35 -20.43
N ASP A 10 0.79 -6.76 -21.69
CA ASP A 10 0.83 -8.17 -22.10
C ASP A 10 1.88 -8.98 -21.32
N THR A 11 3.02 -8.36 -21.02
CA THR A 11 4.11 -9.01 -20.27
C THR A 11 3.72 -9.27 -18.82
N LEU A 12 2.94 -8.38 -18.21
CA LEU A 12 2.39 -8.53 -16.87
C LEU A 12 1.34 -9.64 -16.85
N VAL A 13 0.41 -9.64 -17.82
CA VAL A 13 -0.65 -10.66 -17.95
C VAL A 13 -0.03 -12.06 -18.02
N ARG A 14 0.97 -12.26 -18.89
CA ARG A 14 1.65 -13.55 -19.05
C ARG A 14 2.35 -14.01 -17.77
N ARG A 15 3.00 -13.09 -17.04
CA ARG A 15 3.68 -13.42 -15.77
C ARG A 15 2.67 -13.76 -14.68
N ALA A 16 1.56 -13.02 -14.59
CA ALA A 16 0.50 -13.27 -13.62
C ALA A 16 -0.17 -14.62 -13.90
N ASP A 17 -0.49 -14.91 -15.17
CA ASP A 17 -1.12 -16.17 -15.57
C ASP A 17 -0.28 -17.39 -15.20
N ALA A 18 1.04 -17.34 -15.42
CA ALA A 18 1.96 -18.42 -15.03
C ALA A 18 1.91 -18.68 -13.50
N VAL A 19 2.02 -17.61 -12.69
CA VAL A 19 2.05 -17.72 -11.22
C VAL A 19 0.70 -18.15 -10.63
N LEU A 20 -0.41 -17.69 -11.21
CA LEU A 20 -1.76 -18.01 -10.76
C LEU A 20 -2.17 -19.43 -11.19
N SER A 21 -1.82 -19.84 -12.41
CA SER A 21 -2.11 -21.17 -12.92
C SER A 21 -1.40 -22.27 -12.14
N GLU A 22 -0.18 -22.02 -11.66
CA GLU A 22 0.53 -22.91 -10.71
C GLU A 22 -0.29 -23.19 -9.43
N ARG A 23 -1.17 -22.26 -9.05
CA ARG A 23 -2.07 -22.38 -7.90
C ARG A 23 -3.51 -22.75 -8.28
N GLY A 24 -3.75 -23.09 -9.55
CA GLY A 24 -5.08 -23.44 -10.06
C GLY A 24 -6.07 -22.27 -10.13
N LEU A 25 -5.56 -21.03 -10.22
CA LEU A 25 -6.38 -19.82 -10.34
C LEU A 25 -6.22 -19.19 -11.72
N SER A 26 -7.32 -18.74 -12.29
CA SER A 26 -7.30 -17.82 -13.44
C SER A 26 -7.25 -16.37 -13.00
N ILE A 27 -6.82 -15.46 -13.88
CA ILE A 27 -6.81 -14.02 -13.64
C ILE A 27 -8.20 -13.49 -13.21
N PRO A 28 -9.32 -13.79 -13.89
CA PRO A 28 -10.64 -13.31 -13.45
C PRO A 28 -11.07 -13.83 -12.08
N GLN A 29 -10.73 -15.08 -11.73
CA GLN A 29 -11.00 -15.63 -10.41
C GLN A 29 -10.20 -14.91 -9.32
N ALA A 30 -8.91 -14.66 -9.57
CA ALA A 30 -8.05 -13.93 -8.65
C ALA A 30 -8.56 -12.49 -8.43
N ILE A 31 -8.93 -11.77 -9.50
CA ILE A 31 -9.52 -10.42 -9.41
C ILE A 31 -10.82 -10.45 -8.61
N GLY A 32 -11.70 -11.43 -8.87
CA GLY A 32 -12.95 -11.58 -8.13
C GLY A 32 -12.73 -11.77 -6.63
N GLN A 33 -11.82 -12.68 -6.25
CA GLN A 33 -11.45 -12.91 -4.85
C GLN A 33 -10.87 -11.64 -4.20
N TRP A 34 -10.01 -10.92 -4.91
CA TRP A 34 -9.38 -9.70 -4.41
C TRP A 34 -10.41 -8.59 -4.14
N LEU A 35 -11.38 -8.41 -5.05
CA LEU A 35 -12.49 -7.47 -4.88
C LEU A 35 -13.42 -7.88 -3.73
N SER A 36 -13.68 -9.18 -3.55
CA SER A 36 -14.44 -9.67 -2.38
C SER A 36 -13.73 -9.35 -1.07
N LEU A 37 -12.42 -9.55 -0.98
CA LEU A 37 -11.64 -9.21 0.22
C LEU A 37 -11.70 -7.71 0.54
N ILE A 38 -11.61 -6.85 -0.47
CA ILE A 38 -11.75 -5.39 -0.28
C ILE A 38 -13.14 -5.04 0.25
N ALA A 39 -14.19 -5.63 -0.33
CA ALA A 39 -15.55 -5.36 0.09
C ALA A 39 -15.83 -5.82 1.53
N GLU A 40 -15.20 -6.92 1.96
CA GLU A 40 -15.36 -7.47 3.31
C GLU A 40 -14.55 -6.75 4.38
N GLN A 41 -13.31 -6.34 4.05
CA GLN A 41 -12.35 -5.81 5.03
C GLN A 41 -12.22 -4.29 5.00
N GLU A 42 -12.82 -3.63 4.00
CA GLU A 42 -12.72 -2.18 3.76
C GLU A 42 -11.26 -1.69 3.65
N CYS A 43 -10.36 -2.58 3.24
CA CYS A 43 -8.93 -2.29 3.10
C CYS A 43 -8.35 -3.02 1.88
N LEU A 44 -7.18 -2.56 1.42
CA LEU A 44 -6.46 -3.23 0.33
C LEU A 44 -5.72 -4.46 0.88
N PRO A 45 -5.90 -5.66 0.29
CA PRO A 45 -5.23 -6.88 0.73
C PRO A 45 -3.82 -6.96 0.14
N ILE A 46 -2.97 -6.02 0.55
CA ILE A 46 -1.55 -5.94 0.25
C ILE A 46 -0.76 -5.90 1.55
N ASP A 47 0.33 -6.65 1.62
CA ASP A 47 1.33 -6.45 2.68
C ASP A 47 1.88 -5.03 2.60
N GLN A 48 2.37 -4.50 3.73
CA GLN A 48 2.98 -3.18 3.80
C GLN A 48 4.07 -3.05 2.73
N GLY A 49 3.75 -2.31 1.67
CA GLY A 49 4.63 -2.15 0.52
C GLY A 49 5.92 -1.43 0.87
N LYS A 50 6.84 -1.36 -0.08
CA LYS A 50 8.02 -0.49 0.07
C LYS A 50 7.55 0.96 0.21
N PRO A 51 8.01 1.70 1.24
CA PRO A 51 7.71 3.12 1.33
C PRO A 51 8.09 3.83 0.04
N ASN A 52 7.29 4.81 -0.35
CA ASN A 52 7.67 5.65 -1.49
C ASN A 52 8.94 6.45 -1.15
N LYS A 53 9.52 7.12 -2.15
CA LYS A 53 10.78 7.85 -1.99
C LYS A 53 10.72 8.83 -0.81
N THR A 54 9.66 9.64 -0.72
CA THR A 54 9.49 10.63 0.35
C THR A 54 9.51 9.98 1.73
N THR A 55 8.75 8.92 1.94
CA THR A 55 8.74 8.22 3.23
C THR A 55 10.08 7.55 3.51
N ALA A 56 10.72 6.96 2.50
CA ALA A 56 12.03 6.34 2.65
C ALA A 56 13.13 7.37 2.97
N ASP A 57 13.03 8.59 2.43
CA ASP A 57 13.94 9.70 2.70
C ASP A 57 13.74 10.21 4.14
N ALA A 58 12.49 10.46 4.56
CA ALA A 58 12.17 10.85 5.94
C ALA A 58 12.59 9.80 6.98
N MET A 59 12.51 8.50 6.64
CA MET A 59 13.02 7.44 7.51
C MET A 59 14.55 7.45 7.65
N ARG A 60 15.29 7.98 6.67
CA ARG A 60 16.76 8.15 6.75
C ARG A 60 17.15 9.39 7.55
N GLU A 61 16.33 10.44 7.53
CA GLU A 61 16.48 11.63 8.38
C GLU A 61 16.35 11.31 9.88
N ARG A 62 15.89 10.10 10.25
CA ARG A 62 15.85 9.60 11.64
C ARG A 62 17.24 9.48 12.30
N ASP A 63 18.33 9.61 11.55
CA ASP A 63 19.68 9.68 12.09
C ASP A 63 20.12 11.14 12.43
N GLU A 64 19.22 12.11 12.29
CA GLU A 64 19.38 13.51 12.73
C GLU A 64 18.77 13.73 14.15
N ASP A 65 19.15 14.84 14.80
CA ASP A 65 18.78 15.18 16.19
C ASP A 65 17.31 15.62 16.30
N LEU A 66 16.40 14.66 16.20
CA LEU A 66 14.96 14.89 16.28
C LEU A 66 14.52 15.32 17.69
N PRO A 67 13.62 16.31 17.82
CA PRO A 67 13.11 16.74 19.12
C PRO A 67 12.46 15.59 19.92
N SER A 68 12.78 15.53 21.20
CA SER A 68 12.17 14.60 22.16
C SER A 68 11.20 15.34 23.08
N PHE A 69 10.08 14.69 23.43
CA PHE A 69 9.01 15.29 24.23
C PHE A 69 8.69 14.41 25.44
N THR A 70 8.48 15.04 26.60
CA THR A 70 8.11 14.34 27.86
C THR A 70 6.61 14.24 28.07
N SER A 71 5.80 14.84 27.20
CA SER A 71 4.33 14.78 27.27
C SER A 71 3.68 14.85 25.89
N VAL A 72 2.49 14.24 25.78
CA VAL A 72 1.65 14.33 24.57
C VAL A 72 1.27 15.78 24.27
N ALA A 73 1.02 16.60 25.29
CA ALA A 73 0.69 18.01 25.13
C ALA A 73 1.82 18.79 24.45
N GLY A 74 3.07 18.58 24.89
CA GLY A 74 4.25 19.21 24.29
C GLY A 74 4.50 18.76 22.85
N LEU A 75 4.28 17.47 22.54
CA LEU A 75 4.35 16.97 21.16
C LEU A 75 3.28 17.63 20.27
N MET A 76 2.04 17.72 20.74
CA MET A 76 0.95 18.31 19.96
C MET A 76 1.10 19.81 19.75
N GLU A 77 1.74 20.53 20.68
CA GLU A 77 2.09 21.94 20.52
C GLU A 77 3.14 22.11 19.40
N TYR A 78 4.19 21.29 19.42
CA TYR A 78 5.20 21.28 18.36
C TYR A 78 4.61 20.92 16.99
N LEU A 79 3.79 19.86 16.90
CA LEU A 79 3.15 19.47 15.63
C LEU A 79 2.12 20.49 15.10
N ARG A 80 1.58 21.35 15.98
CA ARG A 80 0.68 22.44 15.57
C ARG A 80 1.43 23.64 15.00
N GLY A 81 2.71 23.79 15.28
CA GLY A 81 3.49 24.99 14.97
C GLY A 81 4.82 24.67 14.29
N ASP A 82 4.78 24.61 12.96
CA ASP A 82 5.67 25.35 12.05
C ASP A 82 5.15 25.26 10.60
N CYS A 83 4.22 26.15 10.25
CA CYS A 83 4.30 26.86 8.98
C CYS A 83 5.01 28.20 9.31
N ALA A 84 6.34 28.19 9.27
CA ALA A 84 7.18 29.38 9.26
C ALA A 84 8.25 29.20 8.17
#